data_AF-A0A174C7A0-F1
#
_entry.id   AF-A0A174C7A0-F1
#
_cell.length_a   1.000
_cell.length_b   1.000
_cell.length_c   1.000
_cell.angle_alpha   90.00
_cell.angle_beta   90.00
_cell.angle_gamma   90.00
#
_symmetry.space_group_name_H-M   'P 1'
#
loop_
_entity.id
_entity.type
_entity.pdbx_description
1 polymer ?
#
loop_
_entity_poly.entity_id
_entity_poly.type
_entity_poly.pdbx_seq_one_letter_code
_entity_poly.pdbx_strand_id
1 'polypeptide(L)'
;MTGKYDIEIYNKRVHYHLTVKRNITVIQGDSATGKTELLRMISDYENNGISSGITQICEKRCVVMENASWKERLATLQQCIIFIDEGAPFLRSKEFTRMVKGSDNYFVLVTRDSLEHLPYSIEEIYGMRQERDSQKYQNAKRIYNETYQLYNLQAKEDIQPDLVITEDSNSGYEFYHKLFGETCCSAGGKSNILSYLQKSREKEILAIVDGAAFGPEMQHVMQYMRDTRNKIVLYAPESFEYLLLRANIIDKTSEVTEKTYELADSRQYFSWEEFYTDYLIEQTRNTIYEYSKKKLKDTYLTSGNFRKIVSQLPEQIRINC
;
A
#
# COMPACT_ATOMS: atom_id res chain seq x y z
N MET A 1 -1.02 -11.50 11.53
CA MET A 1 -2.03 -10.65 12.21
C MET A 1 -2.99 -10.12 11.16
N THR A 2 -4.28 -10.13 11.49
CA THR A 2 -5.34 -9.42 10.76
C THR A 2 -5.82 -8.27 11.64
N GLY A 3 -6.57 -7.32 11.08
CA GLY A 3 -7.27 -6.27 11.79
C GLY A 3 -6.85 -4.87 11.40
N LYS A 4 -7.65 -3.91 11.86
CA LYS A 4 -7.41 -2.49 11.76
C LYS A 4 -7.29 -1.94 13.17
N TYR A 5 -6.21 -1.22 13.46
CA TYR A 5 -5.88 -0.78 14.81
C TYR A 5 -5.67 0.72 14.83
N ASP A 6 -6.48 1.40 15.63
CA ASP A 6 -6.29 2.80 15.98
C ASP A 6 -5.27 2.91 17.12
N ILE A 7 -4.40 3.90 17.01
CA ILE A 7 -3.31 4.15 17.95
C ILE A 7 -3.40 5.61 18.36
N GLU A 8 -3.69 5.85 19.64
CA GLU A 8 -3.63 7.17 20.25
C GLU A 8 -2.48 7.23 21.24
N ILE A 9 -1.56 8.18 21.08
CA ILE A 9 -0.38 8.35 21.94
C ILE A 9 -0.27 9.80 22.35
N TYR A 10 -0.27 10.07 23.66
CA TYR A 10 -0.58 11.41 24.10
C TYR A 10 0.01 11.77 25.48
N ASN A 11 0.41 13.04 25.64
CA ASN A 11 0.82 13.63 26.92
C ASN A 11 0.24 15.04 27.07
N LYS A 12 0.58 15.79 28.13
CA LYS A 12 0.03 17.14 28.34
C LYS A 12 0.23 18.13 27.17
N ARG A 13 1.22 17.90 26.30
CA ARG A 13 1.64 18.81 25.23
C ARG A 13 1.27 18.34 23.84
N VAL A 14 1.27 17.03 23.59
CA VAL A 14 1.12 16.46 22.25
C VAL A 14 0.13 15.30 22.25
N HIS A 15 -0.60 15.15 21.15
CA HIS A 15 -1.47 14.03 20.81
C HIS A 15 -1.10 13.52 19.41
N TYR A 16 -0.99 12.21 19.26
CA TYR A 16 -0.87 11.53 17.98
C TYR A 16 -2.05 10.58 17.80
N HIS A 17 -2.63 10.60 16.61
CA HIS A 17 -3.60 9.61 16.17
C HIS A 17 -3.15 9.04 14.82
N LEU A 18 -3.07 7.71 14.73
CA LEU A 18 -2.81 6.99 13.50
C LEU A 18 -3.54 5.66 13.49
N THR A 19 -3.78 5.15 12.29
CA THR A 19 -4.46 3.88 12.07
C THR A 19 -3.60 2.99 11.19
N VAL A 20 -3.46 1.72 11.56
CA VAL A 20 -2.75 0.71 10.76
C VAL A 20 -3.70 -0.43 10.43
N LYS A 21 -3.72 -0.89 9.16
CA LYS A 21 -4.68 -1.91 8.69
C LYS A 21 -4.04 -3.08 7.95
N ARG A 22 -2.72 -3.08 7.79
CA ARG A 22 -1.97 -4.16 7.13
C ARG A 22 -0.52 -4.19 7.61
N ASN A 23 0.22 -5.16 7.11
CA ASN A 23 1.56 -5.53 7.58
C ASN A 23 2.58 -4.39 7.61
N ILE A 24 2.60 -3.50 6.62
CA ILE A 24 3.60 -2.44 6.51
C ILE A 24 2.91 -1.10 6.25
N THR A 25 3.22 -0.14 7.10
CA THR A 25 2.85 1.27 6.98
C THR A 25 4.11 2.12 6.98
N VAL A 26 4.24 3.04 6.03
CA VAL A 26 5.39 3.94 5.89
C VAL A 26 4.96 5.36 6.23
N ILE A 27 5.65 6.01 7.15
CA ILE A 27 5.43 7.42 7.51
C ILE A 27 6.61 8.25 6.99
N GLN A 28 6.45 8.89 5.84
CA GLN A 28 7.46 9.79 5.26
C GLN A 28 7.22 11.24 5.69
N GLY A 29 8.26 12.08 5.66
CA GLY A 29 8.07 13.53 5.76
C GLY A 29 9.29 14.27 6.29
N ASP A 30 9.22 15.59 6.18
CA ASP A 30 10.30 16.51 6.51
C ASP A 30 10.64 16.53 8.01
N SER A 31 11.82 17.07 8.31
CA SER A 31 12.35 17.13 9.67
C SER A 31 11.43 18.04 10.50
N ALA A 32 11.33 17.78 11.81
CA ALA A 32 10.50 18.54 12.75
C ALA A 32 8.96 18.40 12.60
N THR A 33 8.48 17.33 11.95
CA THR A 33 7.03 17.02 11.85
C THR A 33 6.47 16.19 13.03
N GLY A 34 7.27 15.95 14.08
CA GLY A 34 6.83 15.23 15.28
C GLY A 34 7.02 13.71 15.25
N LYS A 35 7.60 13.14 14.19
CA LYS A 35 7.82 11.68 14.05
C LYS A 35 8.76 11.11 15.12
N THR A 36 9.89 11.77 15.37
CA THR A 36 10.85 11.34 16.41
C THR A 36 10.24 11.43 17.81
N GLU A 37 9.39 12.44 18.06
CA GLU A 37 8.68 12.57 19.34
C GLU A 37 7.62 11.46 19.50
N LEU A 38 6.94 11.06 18.43
CA LEU A 38 6.05 9.89 18.45
C LEU A 38 6.80 8.63 18.90
N LEU A 39 7.94 8.32 18.26
CA LEU A 39 8.73 7.13 18.61
C LEU A 39 9.27 7.22 20.04
N ARG A 40 9.77 8.38 20.45
CA ARG A 40 10.20 8.63 21.83
C ARG A 40 9.07 8.35 22.82
N MET A 41 7.86 8.85 22.55
CA MET A 41 6.71 8.64 23.42
C MET A 41 6.28 7.17 23.50
N ILE A 42 6.35 6.43 22.40
CA ILE A 42 6.08 4.98 22.40
C ILE A 42 7.12 4.25 23.24
N SER A 43 8.41 4.55 23.05
CA SER A 43 9.50 3.92 23.82
C SER A 43 9.42 4.25 25.32
N ASP A 44 9.16 5.51 25.67
CA ASP A 44 9.00 5.95 27.07
C ASP A 44 7.83 5.23 27.75
N TYR A 45 6.71 5.06 27.04
CA TYR A 45 5.54 4.32 27.54
C TYR A 45 5.80 2.81 27.60
N GLU A 46 6.48 2.21 26.62
CA GLU A 46 6.86 0.79 26.64
C GLU A 46 7.71 0.45 27.88
N ASN A 47 8.65 1.33 28.24
CA ASN A 47 9.58 1.10 29.34
C ASN A 47 9.00 1.42 30.72
N ASN A 48 8.12 2.43 30.84
CA ASN A 48 7.69 2.97 32.13
C ASN A 48 6.16 2.95 32.35
N GLY A 49 5.38 2.55 31.35
CA GLY A 49 3.92 2.63 31.37
C GLY A 49 3.42 4.05 31.69
N ILE A 50 2.39 4.14 32.52
CA ILE A 50 1.75 5.41 32.92
C ILE A 50 2.74 6.35 33.65
N SER A 51 3.78 5.81 34.29
CA SER A 51 4.80 6.61 35.00
C SER A 51 5.61 7.52 34.08
N SER A 52 5.62 7.27 32.78
CA SER A 52 6.18 8.18 31.76
C SER A 52 5.43 9.51 31.62
N GLY A 53 4.21 9.61 32.17
CA GLY A 53 3.30 10.73 31.93
C GLY A 53 2.66 10.71 30.54
N ILE A 54 2.75 9.57 29.85
CA ILE A 54 2.18 9.31 28.52
C ILE A 54 1.01 8.33 28.69
N THR A 55 -0.01 8.50 27.86
CA THR A 55 -1.07 7.52 27.67
C THR A 55 -0.99 6.99 26.25
N GLN A 56 -1.07 5.66 26.11
CA GLN A 56 -1.18 4.97 24.85
C GLN A 56 -2.48 4.15 24.85
N ILE A 57 -3.32 4.35 23.85
CA ILE A 57 -4.55 3.59 23.63
C ILE A 57 -4.37 2.86 22.31
N CYS A 58 -4.26 1.53 22.37
CA CYS A 58 -4.25 0.63 21.24
C CYS A 58 -4.59 -0.78 21.73
N GLU A 59 -5.30 -1.57 20.92
CA GLU A 59 -5.58 -2.97 21.22
C GLU A 59 -4.34 -3.86 21.16
N LYS A 60 -3.31 -3.42 20.41
CA LYS A 60 -2.06 -4.15 20.23
C LYS A 60 -0.92 -3.42 20.92
N ARG A 61 0.03 -4.19 21.45
CA ARG A 61 1.25 -3.66 22.04
C ARG A 61 2.04 -2.91 20.96
N CYS A 62 2.33 -1.64 21.22
CA CYS A 62 3.22 -0.83 20.38
C CYS A 62 4.65 -0.90 20.92
N VAL A 63 5.61 -1.17 20.04
CA VAL A 63 7.02 -1.40 20.38
C VAL A 63 7.92 -0.57 19.47
N VAL A 64 8.97 0.06 20.01
CA VAL A 64 10.00 0.69 19.17
C VAL A 64 11.17 -0.27 18.99
N MET A 65 11.53 -0.55 17.73
CA MET A 65 12.70 -1.35 17.39
C MET A 65 13.92 -0.45 17.20
N GLU A 66 14.96 -0.71 17.97
CA GLU A 66 16.26 -0.05 17.88
C GLU A 66 17.29 -0.94 17.18
N ASN A 67 18.47 -0.41 16.89
CA ASN A 67 19.53 -1.14 16.16
C ASN A 67 20.12 -2.33 16.92
N ALA A 68 20.24 -2.24 18.24
CA ALA A 68 20.88 -3.27 19.05
C ALA A 68 19.99 -4.51 19.16
N SER A 69 20.53 -5.68 18.81
CA SER A 69 19.85 -6.98 18.93
C SER A 69 18.43 -7.03 18.34
N TRP A 70 18.22 -6.28 17.24
CA TRP A 70 16.89 -6.16 16.62
C TRP A 70 16.33 -7.50 16.16
N LYS A 71 17.20 -8.44 15.77
CA LYS A 71 16.80 -9.79 15.31
C LYS A 71 16.26 -10.62 16.45
N GLU A 72 17.03 -10.69 17.54
CA GLU A 72 16.66 -11.44 18.74
C GLU A 72 15.38 -10.84 19.32
N ARG A 73 15.27 -9.51 19.37
CA ARG A 73 14.06 -8.84 19.81
C ARG A 73 12.87 -9.15 18.90
N LEU A 74 12.99 -8.97 17.59
CA LEU A 74 11.92 -9.22 16.63
C LEU A 74 11.42 -10.68 16.68
N ALA A 75 12.33 -11.64 16.86
CA ALA A 75 11.98 -13.07 16.97
C ALA A 75 11.10 -13.39 18.19
N THR A 76 11.11 -12.56 19.23
CA THR A 76 10.28 -12.74 20.44
C THR A 76 8.94 -12.00 20.38
N LEU A 77 8.75 -11.10 19.41
CA LEU A 77 7.54 -10.29 19.30
C LEU A 77 6.48 -11.00 18.44
N GLN A 78 5.26 -11.05 18.96
CA GLN A 78 4.09 -11.60 18.27
C GLN A 78 2.91 -10.66 18.44
N GLN A 79 2.11 -10.49 17.39
CA GLN A 79 0.89 -9.67 17.42
C GLN A 79 1.13 -8.24 17.94
N CYS A 80 2.26 -7.63 17.61
CA CYS A 80 2.64 -6.27 17.99
C CYS A 80 2.57 -5.31 16.81
N ILE A 81 2.52 -4.01 17.10
CA ILE A 81 2.76 -2.93 16.15
C ILE A 81 4.16 -2.38 16.42
N ILE A 82 5.07 -2.59 15.48
CA ILE A 82 6.51 -2.33 15.64
C ILE A 82 6.87 -1.07 14.86
N PHE A 83 7.33 -0.04 15.58
CA PHE A 83 7.78 1.23 15.04
C PHE A 83 9.29 1.19 14.84
N ILE A 84 9.76 1.64 13.67
CA ILE A 84 11.19 1.66 13.33
C ILE A 84 11.54 3.01 12.71
N ASP A 85 12.60 3.64 13.21
CA ASP A 85 13.08 4.93 12.72
C ASP A 85 14.03 4.79 11.52
N GLU A 86 14.21 5.88 10.78
CA GLU A 86 15.08 5.94 9.60
C GLU A 86 16.55 5.68 9.95
N GLY A 87 16.94 5.97 11.20
CA GLY A 87 18.25 5.69 11.75
C GLY A 87 18.59 4.20 11.89
N ALA A 88 17.71 3.29 11.48
CA ALA A 88 17.91 1.85 11.47
C ALA A 88 18.45 1.33 10.12
N PRO A 89 19.77 1.08 9.97
CA PRO A 89 20.33 0.66 8.67
C PRO A 89 19.80 -0.68 8.19
N PHE A 90 19.34 -1.53 9.13
CA PHE A 90 18.82 -2.86 8.81
C PHE A 90 17.51 -2.81 8.02
N LEU A 91 16.79 -1.68 7.98
CA LEU A 91 15.56 -1.52 7.18
C LEU A 91 15.76 -1.84 5.70
N ARG A 92 16.95 -1.57 5.16
CA ARG A 92 17.30 -1.82 3.75
C ARG A 92 17.80 -3.25 3.51
N SER A 93 17.94 -4.05 4.56
CA SER A 93 18.54 -5.38 4.45
C SER A 93 17.53 -6.41 3.94
N LYS A 94 18.01 -7.33 3.10
CA LYS A 94 17.26 -8.54 2.72
C LYS A 94 16.91 -9.40 3.93
N GLU A 95 17.71 -9.32 4.99
CA GLU A 95 17.46 -10.05 6.22
C GLU A 95 16.22 -9.54 6.96
N PHE A 96 16.08 -8.22 7.11
CA PHE A 96 14.86 -7.62 7.68
C PHE A 96 13.63 -8.01 6.87
N THR A 97 13.71 -7.93 5.54
CA THR A 97 12.63 -8.36 4.63
C THR A 97 12.20 -9.81 4.88
N ARG A 98 13.17 -10.73 5.07
CA ARG A 98 12.88 -12.13 5.36
C ARG A 98 12.21 -12.33 6.72
N MET A 99 12.52 -11.50 7.71
CA MET A 99 11.89 -11.59 9.03
C MET A 99 10.50 -10.95 9.07
N VAL A 100 10.27 -9.91 8.26
CA VAL A 100 8.93 -9.32 8.07
C VAL A 100 8.03 -10.33 7.34
N LYS A 101 8.54 -10.99 6.29
CA LYS A 101 7.80 -12.07 5.61
C LYS A 101 7.58 -13.24 6.57
N GLY A 102 6.31 -13.59 6.83
CA GLY A 102 5.98 -14.61 7.83
C GLY A 102 5.81 -14.08 9.25
N SER A 103 5.96 -12.77 9.47
CA SER A 103 5.70 -12.15 10.76
C SER A 103 4.20 -11.93 10.97
N ASP A 104 3.74 -12.16 12.19
CA ASP A 104 2.40 -11.77 12.61
C ASP A 104 2.38 -10.42 13.34
N ASN A 105 3.33 -9.54 13.02
CA ASN A 105 3.38 -8.17 13.50
C ASN A 105 3.03 -7.19 12.37
N TYR A 106 2.56 -6.00 12.72
CA TYR A 106 2.51 -4.86 11.80
C TYR A 106 3.72 -3.96 12.04
N PHE A 107 4.21 -3.33 10.97
CA PHE A 107 5.43 -2.52 10.98
C PHE A 107 5.10 -1.11 10.54
N VAL A 108 5.41 -0.14 11.40
CA VAL A 108 5.33 1.29 11.09
C VAL A 108 6.74 1.82 10.88
N LEU A 109 7.09 2.06 9.63
CA LEU A 109 8.43 2.44 9.19
C LEU A 109 8.48 3.95 8.98
N VAL A 110 9.22 4.65 9.82
CA VAL A 110 9.42 6.09 9.70
C VAL A 110 10.69 6.32 8.89
N THR A 111 10.55 6.55 7.59
CA THR A 111 11.70 6.76 6.70
C THR A 111 11.30 7.56 5.47
N ARG A 112 12.24 8.31 4.91
CA ARG A 112 12.11 8.91 3.57
C ARG A 112 12.64 8.04 2.45
N ASP A 113 13.42 7.02 2.78
CA ASP A 113 14.07 6.17 1.78
C ASP A 113 13.08 5.19 1.17
N SER A 114 13.30 4.84 -0.10
CA SER A 114 12.67 3.67 -0.70
C SER A 114 13.20 2.39 -0.05
N LEU A 115 12.27 1.49 0.31
CA LEU A 115 12.57 0.18 0.86
C LEU A 115 12.30 -0.90 -0.21
N GLU A 116 13.18 -0.97 -1.22
CA GLU A 116 13.05 -1.80 -2.44
C GLU A 116 12.70 -3.28 -2.20
N HIS A 117 13.06 -3.82 -1.04
CA HIS A 117 12.83 -5.23 -0.71
C HIS A 117 11.48 -5.49 -0.01
N LEU A 118 10.74 -4.45 0.37
CA LEU A 118 9.46 -4.55 1.09
C LEU A 118 8.28 -4.19 0.17
N PRO A 119 7.28 -5.07 -0.02
CA PRO A 119 6.11 -4.80 -0.85
C PRO A 119 5.05 -4.04 -0.05
N TYR A 120 5.31 -2.77 0.29
CA TYR A 120 4.31 -1.94 0.94
C TYR A 120 3.38 -1.28 -0.07
N SER A 121 2.12 -1.12 0.34
CA SER A 121 1.07 -0.53 -0.50
C SER A 121 1.24 0.98 -0.64
N ILE A 122 0.87 1.51 -1.80
CA ILE A 122 0.78 2.96 -2.04
C ILE A 122 -0.20 3.65 -1.10
N GLU A 123 -1.22 2.92 -0.63
CA GLU A 123 -2.21 3.42 0.33
C GLU A 123 -1.64 3.54 1.73
N GLU A 124 -0.53 2.86 2.00
CA GLU A 124 0.09 2.81 3.32
C GLU A 124 1.28 3.76 3.45
N ILE A 125 1.34 4.78 2.61
CA ILE A 125 2.39 5.80 2.64
C ILE A 125 1.79 7.13 3.12
N TYR A 126 2.20 7.54 4.31
CA TYR A 126 1.61 8.65 5.04
C TYR A 126 2.60 9.75 5.36
N GLY A 127 2.10 10.99 5.37
CA GLY A 127 2.72 12.16 5.95
C GLY A 127 2.26 12.32 7.39
N MET A 128 2.90 13.21 8.13
CA MET A 128 2.44 13.62 9.46
C MET A 128 2.28 15.13 9.47
N ARG A 129 1.13 15.62 9.96
CA ARG A 129 0.84 17.05 10.05
C ARG A 129 0.19 17.39 11.38
N GLN A 130 0.37 18.64 11.78
CA GLN A 130 -0.39 19.21 12.88
C GLN A 130 -1.78 19.62 12.36
N GLU A 131 -2.83 19.19 13.05
CA GLU A 131 -4.20 19.61 12.76
C GLU A 131 -4.36 21.10 13.11
N ARG A 132 -4.56 21.95 12.09
CA ARG A 132 -4.71 23.42 12.28
C ARG A 132 -6.17 23.86 12.43
N ASP A 133 -7.13 23.03 12.00
CA ASP A 133 -8.57 23.35 11.93
C ASP A 133 -9.38 22.87 13.15
N SER A 134 -8.79 22.90 14.34
CA SER A 134 -9.56 22.73 15.57
C SER A 134 -10.32 24.02 15.93
N GLN A 135 -11.22 24.50 15.08
CA GLN A 135 -12.27 25.45 15.51
C GLN A 135 -13.17 24.84 16.61
N LYS A 136 -13.12 23.52 16.81
CA LYS A 136 -13.70 22.84 17.99
C LYS A 136 -12.96 23.11 19.30
N TYR A 137 -11.74 23.62 19.28
CA TYR A 137 -10.94 23.90 20.48
C TYR A 137 -10.18 25.22 20.33
N GLN A 138 -10.89 26.35 20.48
CA GLN A 138 -10.31 27.71 20.49
C GLN A 138 -9.24 27.94 21.59
N ASN A 139 -9.00 26.96 22.48
CA ASN A 139 -7.99 26.97 23.54
C ASN A 139 -7.19 25.64 23.60
N ALA A 140 -6.68 25.14 22.48
CA ALA A 140 -5.91 23.89 22.49
C ALA A 140 -4.57 24.07 23.25
N LYS A 141 -4.50 23.61 24.50
CA LYS A 141 -3.23 23.48 25.27
C LYS A 141 -2.28 22.42 24.70
N ARG A 142 -2.66 21.75 23.61
CA ARG A 142 -2.07 20.51 23.10
C ARG A 142 -1.98 20.53 21.57
N ILE A 143 -0.86 20.08 21.03
CA ILE A 143 -0.61 19.92 19.60
C ILE A 143 -1.16 18.55 19.15
N TYR A 144 -2.09 18.55 18.19
CA TYR A 144 -2.68 17.34 17.62
C TYR A 144 -1.99 17.00 16.31
N ASN A 145 -1.53 15.76 16.18
CA ASN A 145 -0.88 15.24 14.99
C ASN A 145 -1.65 14.04 14.45
N GLU A 146 -1.86 14.04 13.14
CA GLU A 146 -2.49 12.95 12.42
C GLU A 146 -1.63 12.53 11.22
N THR A 147 -1.85 11.31 10.77
CA THR A 147 -1.30 10.82 9.51
C THR A 147 -2.24 11.14 8.36
N TYR A 148 -1.69 11.45 7.19
CA TYR A 148 -2.47 11.66 5.96
C TYR A 148 -1.80 10.97 4.79
N GLN A 149 -2.56 10.35 3.89
CA GLN A 149 -2.00 9.62 2.75
C GLN A 149 -1.24 10.59 1.82
N LEU A 150 0.02 10.28 1.50
CA LEU A 150 0.88 11.14 0.66
C LEU A 150 0.53 11.01 -0.82
N TYR A 151 0.12 9.83 -1.24
CA TYR A 151 -0.23 9.54 -2.62
C TYR A 151 -1.71 9.22 -2.70
N ASN A 152 -2.51 10.18 -3.15
CA ASN A 152 -3.91 9.94 -3.50
C ASN A 152 -4.02 9.86 -5.03
N LEU A 153 -3.84 8.66 -5.57
CA LEU A 153 -3.82 8.37 -7.02
C LEU A 153 -5.22 8.13 -7.59
N GLN A 154 -6.24 8.85 -7.13
CA GLN A 154 -7.48 8.92 -7.90
C GLN A 154 -7.16 9.54 -9.27
N ALA A 155 -7.53 8.87 -10.36
CA ALA A 155 -7.42 9.44 -11.69
C ALA A 155 -8.30 10.68 -11.76
N LYS A 156 -7.68 11.86 -11.62
CA LYS A 156 -8.38 13.16 -11.66
C LYS A 156 -8.43 13.75 -13.06
N GLU A 157 -7.64 13.19 -13.96
CA GLU A 157 -7.46 13.70 -15.32
C GLU A 157 -7.90 12.65 -16.31
N ASP A 158 -8.76 13.05 -17.24
CA ASP A 158 -9.10 12.25 -18.41
C ASP A 158 -7.83 11.92 -19.20
N ILE A 159 -7.67 10.67 -19.63
CA ILE A 159 -6.58 10.23 -20.48
C ILE A 159 -7.10 9.36 -21.62
N GLN A 160 -6.59 9.61 -22.82
CA GLN A 160 -6.73 8.71 -23.96
C GLN A 160 -5.31 8.27 -24.32
N PRO A 161 -4.83 7.14 -23.75
CA PRO A 161 -3.40 6.84 -23.77
C PRO A 161 -2.93 6.45 -25.18
N ASP A 162 -1.81 7.06 -25.61
CA ASP A 162 -1.02 6.62 -26.76
C ASP A 162 -0.27 5.32 -26.43
N LEU A 163 0.08 5.15 -25.15
CA LEU A 163 0.79 3.99 -24.61
C LEU A 163 0.21 3.57 -23.25
N VAL A 164 0.00 2.28 -23.07
CA VAL A 164 -0.34 1.66 -21.79
C VAL A 164 0.81 0.76 -21.34
N ILE A 165 1.36 1.04 -20.16
CA ILE A 165 2.45 0.26 -19.56
C ILE A 165 1.87 -0.44 -18.33
N THR A 166 1.77 -1.76 -18.34
CA THR A 166 1.32 -2.53 -17.17
C THR A 166 2.49 -3.22 -16.48
N GLU A 167 2.47 -3.27 -15.14
CA GLU A 167 3.44 -4.03 -14.35
C GLU A 167 3.40 -5.53 -14.65
N ASP A 168 2.18 -6.09 -14.68
CA ASP A 168 1.92 -7.52 -14.80
C ASP A 168 2.34 -8.03 -16.18
N SER A 169 2.77 -9.29 -16.27
CA SER A 169 3.17 -9.96 -17.52
C SER A 169 2.33 -11.20 -17.86
N ASN A 170 1.28 -11.43 -17.08
CA ASN A 170 0.42 -12.61 -17.15
C ASN A 170 -1.05 -12.21 -17.29
N SER A 171 -1.95 -12.68 -16.41
CA SER A 171 -3.39 -12.47 -16.55
C SER A 171 -3.83 -11.01 -16.61
N GLY A 172 -3.16 -10.12 -15.85
CA GLY A 172 -3.45 -8.69 -15.90
C GLY A 172 -3.07 -8.12 -17.26
N TYR A 173 -1.89 -8.47 -17.76
CA TYR A 173 -1.45 -8.08 -19.10
C TYR A 173 -2.38 -8.61 -20.21
N GLU A 174 -2.80 -9.88 -20.17
CA GLU A 174 -3.71 -10.43 -21.17
C GLU A 174 -5.04 -9.66 -21.23
N PHE A 175 -5.57 -9.25 -20.07
CA PHE A 175 -6.76 -8.40 -20.02
C PHE A 175 -6.52 -7.00 -20.60
N TYR A 176 -5.49 -6.30 -20.15
CA TYR A 176 -5.21 -4.93 -20.62
C TYR A 176 -4.82 -4.89 -22.10
N HIS A 177 -4.08 -5.89 -22.58
CA HIS A 177 -3.76 -6.04 -23.99
C HIS A 177 -5.02 -6.32 -24.82
N LYS A 178 -5.99 -7.09 -24.30
CA LYS A 178 -7.30 -7.24 -24.95
C LYS A 178 -8.09 -5.92 -25.00
N LEU A 179 -7.94 -5.08 -23.99
CA LEU A 179 -8.65 -3.81 -23.84
C LEU A 179 -8.08 -2.68 -24.72
N PHE A 180 -6.76 -2.57 -24.79
CA PHE A 180 -6.06 -1.47 -25.46
C PHE A 180 -5.36 -1.88 -26.76
N GLY A 181 -5.20 -3.18 -27.02
CA GLY A 181 -4.52 -3.71 -28.19
C GLY A 181 -3.01 -3.48 -28.15
N GLU A 182 -2.43 -3.19 -29.32
CA GLU A 182 -0.98 -3.01 -29.51
C GLU A 182 -0.39 -1.81 -28.77
N THR A 183 -1.22 -0.90 -28.26
CA THR A 183 -0.74 0.21 -27.41
C THR A 183 -0.38 -0.25 -25.99
N CYS A 184 -0.72 -1.48 -25.60
CA CYS A 184 -0.41 -2.02 -24.28
C CYS A 184 0.83 -2.93 -24.30
N CYS A 185 1.80 -2.62 -23.43
CA CYS A 185 2.98 -3.43 -23.18
C CYS A 185 3.17 -3.76 -21.70
N SER A 186 3.82 -4.90 -21.42
CA SER A 186 4.19 -5.30 -20.07
C SER A 186 5.60 -4.80 -19.72
N ALA A 187 5.76 -4.24 -18.52
CA ALA A 187 7.05 -3.90 -17.94
C ALA A 187 7.72 -5.11 -17.27
N GLY A 188 6.99 -6.20 -16.99
CA GLY A 188 7.52 -7.40 -16.36
C GLY A 188 7.99 -7.21 -14.92
N GLY A 189 7.27 -6.39 -14.15
CA GLY A 189 7.51 -6.12 -12.72
C GLY A 189 7.72 -4.64 -12.38
N LYS A 190 7.35 -4.27 -11.15
CA LYS A 190 7.37 -2.88 -10.65
C LYS A 190 8.66 -2.11 -10.91
N SER A 191 9.83 -2.73 -10.71
CA SER A 191 11.14 -2.06 -10.84
C SER A 191 11.45 -1.59 -12.26
N ASN A 192 10.73 -2.10 -13.26
CA ASN A 192 10.93 -1.73 -14.66
C ASN A 192 10.05 -0.55 -15.09
N ILE A 193 8.99 -0.21 -14.36
CA ILE A 193 8.02 0.83 -14.73
C ILE A 193 8.71 2.15 -15.01
N LEU A 194 9.59 2.61 -14.12
CA LEU A 194 10.32 3.87 -14.30
C LEU A 194 11.18 3.86 -15.57
N SER A 195 11.85 2.75 -15.86
CA SER A 195 12.69 2.64 -17.07
C SER A 195 11.86 2.73 -18.35
N TYR A 196 10.68 2.12 -18.37
CA TYR A 196 9.75 2.19 -19.49
C TYR A 196 9.20 3.60 -19.69
N LEU A 197 8.81 4.28 -18.60
CA LEU A 197 8.38 5.68 -18.63
C LEU A 197 9.46 6.60 -19.21
N GLN A 198 10.72 6.44 -18.75
CA GLN A 198 11.86 7.26 -19.19
C GLN A 198 12.24 7.05 -20.66
N LYS A 199 12.07 5.83 -21.18
CA LYS A 199 12.40 5.50 -22.58
C LYS A 199 11.28 5.84 -23.56
N SER A 200 10.06 6.03 -23.07
CA SER A 200 8.91 6.33 -23.91
C SER A 200 9.06 7.68 -24.60
N ARG A 201 8.64 7.72 -25.87
CA ARG A 201 8.55 8.94 -26.67
C ARG A 201 7.11 9.46 -26.78
N GLU A 202 6.15 8.69 -26.25
CA GLU A 202 4.73 9.02 -26.33
C GLU A 202 4.33 10.12 -25.35
N LYS A 203 3.30 10.87 -25.71
CA LYS A 203 2.89 12.07 -24.95
C LYS A 203 1.86 11.75 -23.87
N GLU A 204 0.90 10.87 -24.14
CA GLU A 204 -0.09 10.41 -23.15
C GLU A 204 0.16 8.96 -22.77
N ILE A 205 0.62 8.72 -21.55
CA ILE A 205 0.99 7.39 -21.05
C ILE A 205 0.11 7.03 -19.86
N LEU A 206 -0.52 5.87 -19.93
CA LEU A 206 -1.19 5.24 -18.78
C LEU A 206 -0.28 4.16 -18.21
N ALA A 207 0.17 4.33 -16.97
CA ALA A 207 0.88 3.29 -16.22
C ALA A 207 -0.11 2.56 -15.29
N ILE A 208 -0.22 1.24 -15.41
CA ILE A 208 -1.08 0.39 -14.57
C ILE A 208 -0.22 -0.52 -13.71
N VAL A 209 -0.29 -0.38 -12.38
CA VAL A 209 0.61 -1.06 -11.44
C VAL A 209 -0.14 -1.71 -10.28
N ASP A 210 0.49 -2.71 -9.63
CA ASP A 210 -0.11 -3.38 -8.46
C ASP A 210 0.12 -2.55 -7.19
N GLY A 211 -0.85 -1.70 -6.89
CA GLY A 211 -0.81 -0.73 -5.78
C GLY A 211 -0.57 -1.35 -4.41
N ALA A 212 -0.93 -2.62 -4.20
CA ALA A 212 -0.66 -3.35 -2.96
C ALA A 212 0.84 -3.49 -2.66
N ALA A 213 1.72 -3.40 -3.66
CA ALA A 213 3.15 -3.64 -3.54
C ALA A 213 4.04 -2.62 -4.28
N PHE A 214 3.46 -1.60 -4.92
CA PHE A 214 4.18 -0.60 -5.73
C PHE A 214 4.82 0.53 -4.90
N GLY A 215 4.56 0.59 -3.59
CA GLY A 215 5.05 1.66 -2.72
C GLY A 215 6.55 1.98 -2.80
N PRO A 216 7.47 1.00 -2.93
CA PRO A 216 8.90 1.26 -3.12
C PRO A 216 9.26 2.14 -4.32
N GLU A 217 8.49 2.07 -5.40
CA GLU A 217 8.78 2.80 -6.64
C GLU A 217 8.20 4.22 -6.64
N MET A 218 7.25 4.51 -5.74
CA MET A 218 6.44 5.73 -5.76
C MET A 218 7.28 7.00 -5.73
N GLN A 219 8.34 7.06 -4.93
CA GLN A 219 9.17 8.27 -4.83
C GLN A 219 9.80 8.62 -6.17
N HIS A 220 10.46 7.66 -6.82
CA HIS A 220 11.17 7.88 -8.07
C HIS A 220 10.20 8.11 -9.24
N VAL A 221 9.11 7.35 -9.31
CA VAL A 221 8.08 7.52 -10.35
C VAL A 221 7.42 8.89 -10.23
N MET A 222 7.02 9.31 -9.03
CA MET A 222 6.38 10.61 -8.82
C MET A 222 7.33 11.79 -9.01
N GLN A 223 8.63 11.60 -8.80
CA GLN A 223 9.64 12.61 -9.16
C GLN A 223 9.73 12.76 -10.68
N TYR A 224 9.88 11.64 -11.40
CA TYR A 224 9.94 11.67 -12.86
C TYR A 224 8.67 12.27 -13.49
N MET A 225 7.49 11.90 -13.00
CA MET A 225 6.20 12.46 -13.45
C MET A 225 6.10 13.97 -13.26
N ARG A 226 6.77 14.55 -12.26
CA ARG A 226 6.81 16.01 -12.04
C ARG A 226 7.77 16.73 -12.97
N ASP A 227 8.86 16.07 -13.35
CA ASP A 227 9.94 16.68 -14.13
C ASP A 227 9.72 16.53 -15.66
N THR A 228 8.92 15.55 -16.07
CA THR A 228 8.63 15.27 -17.49
C THR A 228 7.57 16.19 -18.07
N ARG A 229 7.59 16.36 -19.40
CA ARG A 229 6.52 17.03 -20.15
C ARG A 229 5.42 16.08 -20.61
N ASN A 230 5.65 14.77 -20.50
CA ASN A 230 4.66 13.77 -20.88
C ASN A 230 3.51 13.81 -19.87
N LYS A 231 2.28 13.66 -20.35
CA LYS A 231 1.11 13.45 -19.51
C LYS A 231 1.09 11.98 -19.10
N ILE A 232 1.40 11.71 -17.84
CA ILE A 232 1.43 10.36 -17.28
C ILE A 232 0.30 10.24 -16.26
N VAL A 233 -0.59 9.28 -16.47
CA VAL A 233 -1.58 8.87 -15.45
C VAL A 233 -1.10 7.55 -14.86
N LEU A 234 -0.91 7.53 -13.55
CA LEU A 234 -0.61 6.32 -12.79
C LEU A 234 -1.91 5.78 -12.19
N TYR A 235 -2.38 4.65 -12.71
CA TYR A 235 -3.49 3.88 -12.18
C TYR A 235 -2.96 2.70 -11.36
N ALA A 236 -3.28 2.68 -10.08
CA ALA A 236 -2.72 1.70 -9.14
C ALA A 236 -3.84 1.03 -8.33
N PRO A 237 -4.64 0.12 -8.92
CA PRO A 237 -5.54 -0.73 -8.15
C PRO A 237 -4.72 -1.59 -7.17
N GLU A 238 -5.33 -2.14 -6.12
CA GLU A 238 -4.62 -3.06 -5.21
C GLU A 238 -3.93 -4.20 -5.98
N SER A 239 -4.64 -4.81 -6.93
CA SER A 239 -4.09 -5.66 -7.99
C SER A 239 -5.12 -5.89 -9.11
N PHE A 240 -4.76 -6.64 -10.16
CA PHE A 240 -5.74 -7.13 -11.13
C PHE A 240 -6.77 -8.09 -10.50
N GLU A 241 -6.35 -8.96 -9.59
CA GLU A 241 -7.20 -9.93 -8.89
C GLU A 241 -8.24 -9.22 -8.03
N TYR A 242 -7.83 -8.14 -7.37
CA TYR A 242 -8.76 -7.24 -6.68
C TYR A 242 -9.86 -6.72 -7.63
N LEU A 243 -9.52 -6.33 -8.86
CA LEU A 243 -10.52 -5.88 -9.84
C LEU A 243 -11.49 -7.00 -10.26
N LEU A 244 -11.01 -8.24 -10.40
CA LEU A 244 -11.86 -9.39 -10.70
C LEU A 244 -12.86 -9.65 -9.55
N LEU A 245 -12.40 -9.55 -8.31
CA LEU A 245 -13.27 -9.66 -7.12
C LEU A 245 -14.31 -8.52 -7.09
N ARG A 246 -13.88 -7.27 -7.34
CA ARG A 246 -14.77 -6.11 -7.39
C ARG A 246 -15.82 -6.19 -8.50
N ALA A 247 -15.48 -6.78 -9.64
CA ALA A 247 -16.38 -6.98 -10.76
C ALA A 247 -17.54 -7.95 -10.47
N ASN A 248 -17.49 -8.66 -9.33
CA ASN A 248 -18.51 -9.61 -8.87
C ASN A 248 -18.93 -10.58 -9.99
N ILE A 249 -17.90 -11.13 -10.66
CA ILE A 249 -18.04 -12.18 -11.70
C ILE A 249 -18.21 -13.54 -11.03
N ILE A 250 -17.67 -13.67 -9.82
CA ILE A 250 -17.77 -14.82 -8.92
C ILE A 250 -18.60 -14.35 -7.72
N ASP A 251 -19.54 -15.16 -7.23
CA ASP A 251 -20.45 -14.77 -6.16
C ASP A 251 -19.73 -14.47 -4.83
N LYS A 252 -20.25 -13.49 -4.06
CA LYS A 252 -19.88 -13.16 -2.66
C LYS A 252 -18.45 -12.63 -2.45
N THR A 253 -18.01 -11.70 -3.30
CA THR A 253 -16.64 -11.15 -3.24
C THR A 253 -16.53 -9.74 -2.67
N SER A 254 -17.64 -9.01 -2.46
CA SER A 254 -17.58 -7.60 -2.04
C SER A 254 -16.97 -7.41 -0.65
N GLU A 255 -17.37 -8.25 0.33
CA GLU A 255 -16.84 -8.18 1.70
C GLU A 255 -15.33 -8.41 1.75
N VAL A 256 -14.80 -9.27 0.87
CA VAL A 256 -13.36 -9.57 0.76
C VAL A 256 -12.57 -8.33 0.39
N THR A 257 -13.13 -7.48 -0.46
CA THR A 257 -12.48 -6.25 -0.94
C THR A 257 -12.70 -5.05 0.00
N GLU A 258 -13.77 -5.06 0.80
CA GLU A 258 -14.10 -3.98 1.74
C GLU A 258 -13.45 -4.18 3.11
N LYS A 259 -13.28 -5.44 3.53
CA LYS A 259 -12.73 -5.82 4.83
C LYS A 259 -11.52 -6.73 4.71
N THR A 260 -10.69 -6.50 3.68
CA THR A 260 -9.43 -7.25 3.45
C THR A 260 -8.58 -7.34 4.70
N TYR A 261 -8.52 -6.28 5.50
CA TYR A 261 -7.76 -6.23 6.76
C TYR A 261 -8.22 -7.30 7.76
N GLU A 262 -9.49 -7.71 7.78
CA GLU A 262 -9.99 -8.76 8.69
C GLU A 262 -9.59 -10.17 8.22
N LEU A 263 -9.29 -10.34 6.94
CA LEU A 263 -9.10 -11.64 6.28
C LEU A 263 -7.64 -11.94 5.93
N ALA A 264 -6.87 -10.93 5.50
CA ALA A 264 -5.51 -11.07 5.02
C ALA A 264 -4.51 -11.15 6.18
N ASP A 265 -4.17 -12.37 6.60
CA ASP A 265 -3.19 -12.60 7.66
C ASP A 265 -1.77 -12.26 7.20
N SER A 266 -1.15 -11.26 7.84
CA SER A 266 0.23 -10.82 7.55
C SER A 266 1.30 -11.91 7.63
N ARG A 267 1.04 -13.00 8.36
CA ARG A 267 1.96 -14.14 8.43
C ARG A 267 1.90 -14.98 7.15
N GLN A 268 0.73 -15.07 6.53
CA GLN A 268 0.50 -15.86 5.33
C GLN A 268 0.80 -15.06 4.07
N TYR A 269 0.38 -13.79 4.07
CA TYR A 269 0.42 -12.91 2.90
C TYR A 269 1.32 -11.72 3.14
N PHE A 270 2.32 -11.55 2.28
CA PHE A 270 3.25 -10.42 2.35
C PHE A 270 2.66 -9.14 1.73
N SER A 271 1.66 -9.27 0.87
CA SER A 271 0.86 -8.17 0.33
C SER A 271 -0.60 -8.60 0.19
N TRP A 272 -1.51 -7.64 0.02
CA TRP A 272 -2.91 -7.98 -0.27
C TRP A 272 -3.10 -8.60 -1.65
N GLU A 273 -2.20 -8.36 -2.61
CA GLU A 273 -2.21 -9.06 -3.90
C GLU A 273 -2.07 -10.59 -3.72
N GLU A 274 -1.13 -11.03 -2.87
CA GLU A 274 -0.95 -12.46 -2.59
C GLU A 274 -2.25 -13.05 -2.01
N PHE A 275 -2.91 -12.32 -1.10
CA PHE A 275 -4.21 -12.72 -0.54
C PHE A 275 -5.31 -12.82 -1.61
N TYR A 276 -5.49 -11.79 -2.45
CA TYR A 276 -6.54 -11.80 -3.48
C TYR A 276 -6.31 -12.90 -4.52
N THR A 277 -5.05 -13.17 -4.86
CA THR A 277 -4.67 -14.26 -5.76
C THR A 277 -5.06 -15.60 -5.17
N ASP A 278 -4.64 -15.90 -3.95
CA ASP A 278 -4.95 -17.17 -3.30
C ASP A 278 -6.46 -17.35 -3.09
N TYR A 279 -7.15 -16.29 -2.65
CA TYR A 279 -8.60 -16.30 -2.48
C TYR A 279 -9.32 -16.60 -3.80
N LEU A 280 -8.95 -15.93 -4.91
CA LEU A 280 -9.55 -16.21 -6.22
C LEU A 280 -9.30 -17.64 -6.68
N ILE A 281 -8.07 -18.15 -6.54
CA ILE A 281 -7.74 -19.52 -6.91
C ILE A 281 -8.62 -20.51 -6.14
N GLU A 282 -8.77 -20.30 -4.83
CA GLU A 282 -9.59 -21.16 -3.98
C GLU A 282 -11.08 -21.12 -4.37
N GLN A 283 -11.66 -19.92 -4.47
CA GLN A 283 -13.10 -19.75 -4.73
C GLN A 283 -13.51 -20.21 -6.12
N THR A 284 -12.59 -20.19 -7.08
CA THR A 284 -12.89 -20.56 -8.46
C THR A 284 -12.47 -21.98 -8.82
N ARG A 285 -11.84 -22.71 -7.90
CA ARG A 285 -11.32 -24.06 -8.14
C ARG A 285 -12.40 -25.01 -8.66
N ASN A 286 -12.09 -25.77 -9.70
CA ASN A 286 -13.02 -26.71 -10.35
C ASN A 286 -14.29 -26.06 -10.92
N THR A 287 -14.26 -24.75 -11.22
CA THR A 287 -15.37 -24.05 -11.90
C THR A 287 -14.95 -23.58 -13.29
N ILE A 288 -15.93 -23.12 -14.09
CA ILE A 288 -15.67 -22.47 -15.39
C ILE A 288 -14.88 -21.15 -15.25
N TYR A 289 -14.83 -20.60 -14.03
CA TYR A 289 -14.11 -19.39 -13.68
C TYR A 289 -12.75 -19.67 -13.05
N GLU A 290 -12.31 -20.92 -12.95
CA GLU A 290 -11.03 -21.27 -12.29
C GLU A 290 -9.89 -20.34 -12.76
N TYR A 291 -9.37 -19.59 -11.79
CA TYR A 291 -8.44 -18.51 -12.00
C TYR A 291 -7.00 -19.03 -12.00
N SER A 292 -6.16 -18.43 -12.85
CA SER A 292 -4.73 -18.71 -12.94
C SER A 292 -4.01 -17.40 -13.18
N LYS A 293 -3.11 -17.02 -12.27
CA LYS A 293 -2.26 -15.83 -12.42
C LYS A 293 -1.46 -15.88 -13.72
N LYS A 294 -1.06 -17.07 -14.18
CA LYS A 294 -0.24 -17.25 -15.40
C LYS A 294 -0.99 -17.03 -16.71
N LYS A 295 -2.30 -17.30 -16.74
CA LYS A 295 -3.10 -17.22 -17.97
C LYS A 295 -4.57 -17.02 -17.63
N LEU A 296 -5.13 -15.93 -18.14
CA LEU A 296 -6.53 -15.59 -18.00
C LEU A 296 -7.38 -16.50 -18.89
N LYS A 297 -8.43 -17.09 -18.32
CA LYS A 297 -9.36 -17.93 -19.10
C LYS A 297 -10.30 -17.07 -19.94
N ASP A 298 -10.68 -17.60 -21.11
CA ASP A 298 -11.61 -16.93 -22.05
C ASP A 298 -12.96 -16.55 -21.42
N THR A 299 -13.41 -17.27 -20.39
CA THR A 299 -14.63 -16.94 -19.63
C THR A 299 -14.61 -15.49 -19.11
N TYR A 300 -13.45 -14.98 -18.68
CA TYR A 300 -13.27 -13.60 -18.21
C TYR A 300 -13.31 -12.57 -19.36
N LEU A 301 -13.06 -13.02 -20.60
CA LEU A 301 -13.04 -12.19 -21.80
C LEU A 301 -14.38 -12.21 -22.58
N THR A 302 -15.38 -12.94 -22.09
CA THR A 302 -16.74 -12.87 -22.64
C THR A 302 -17.32 -11.47 -22.49
N SER A 303 -18.14 -11.01 -23.44
CA SER A 303 -18.62 -9.62 -23.50
C SER A 303 -19.26 -9.11 -22.20
N GLY A 304 -20.02 -9.96 -21.50
CA GLY A 304 -20.63 -9.62 -20.22
C GLY A 304 -19.61 -9.44 -19.10
N ASN A 305 -18.71 -10.41 -18.91
CA ASN A 305 -17.71 -10.36 -17.85
C ASN A 305 -16.67 -9.27 -18.12
N PHE A 306 -16.22 -9.15 -19.37
CA PHE A 306 -15.29 -8.12 -19.79
C PHE A 306 -15.80 -6.72 -19.43
N ARG A 307 -17.07 -6.41 -19.73
CA ARG A 307 -17.69 -5.13 -19.34
C ARG A 307 -17.74 -4.91 -17.82
N LYS A 308 -17.99 -5.96 -17.03
CA LYS A 308 -17.98 -5.87 -15.55
C LYS A 308 -16.59 -5.55 -14.99
N ILE A 309 -15.52 -6.07 -15.61
CA ILE A 309 -14.13 -5.75 -15.22
C ILE A 309 -13.81 -4.33 -15.65
N VAL A 310 -14.14 -3.96 -16.89
CA VAL A 310 -13.93 -2.60 -17.42
C VAL A 310 -14.64 -1.56 -16.55
N SER A 311 -15.85 -1.85 -16.04
CA SER A 311 -16.57 -0.92 -15.17
C SER A 311 -15.92 -0.71 -13.80
N GLN A 312 -14.87 -1.46 -13.44
CA GLN A 312 -14.07 -1.20 -12.25
C GLN A 312 -12.92 -0.23 -12.51
N LEU A 313 -12.62 0.07 -13.77
CA LEU A 313 -11.60 1.05 -14.13
C LEU A 313 -12.15 2.48 -13.93
N PRO A 314 -11.29 3.46 -13.60
CA PRO A 314 -11.70 4.87 -13.53
C PRO A 314 -12.29 5.38 -14.85
N GLU A 315 -13.42 6.10 -14.78
CA GLU A 315 -14.10 6.68 -15.96
C GLU A 315 -13.22 7.63 -16.77
N GLN A 316 -12.21 8.22 -16.13
CA GLN A 316 -11.23 9.11 -16.74
C GLN A 316 -10.34 8.39 -17.77
N ILE A 317 -10.19 7.07 -17.66
CA ILE A 317 -9.45 6.29 -18.65
C ILE A 317 -10.37 6.04 -19.84
N ARG A 318 -10.16 6.79 -20.92
CA ARG A 318 -10.95 6.65 -22.14
C ARG A 318 -10.52 5.39 -22.88
N ILE A 319 -11.48 4.49 -23.04
CA ILE A 319 -11.30 3.24 -23.75
C ILE A 319 -11.98 3.39 -25.11
N ASN A 320 -11.27 3.05 -26.17
CA ASN A 320 -11.84 2.96 -27.51
C ASN A 320 -12.66 1.65 -27.60
N CYS A 321 -13.86 1.64 -27.02
CA CYS A 321 -14.79 0.50 -27.13
C CYS A 321 -15.59 0.51 -28.43
#